data_AF-A0AAV4CR90-F1
#
_entry.id   AF-A0AAV4CR90-F1
#
_cell.length_a   1.000
_cell.length_b   1.000
_cell.length_c   1.000
_cell.angle_alpha   90.00
_cell.angle_beta   90.00
_cell.angle_gamma   90.00
#
_symmetry.space_group_name_H-M   'P 1'
#
loop_
_entity.id
_entity.type
_entity.pdbx_description
1 polymer ?
#
loop_
_entity_poly.entity_id
_entity_poly.type
_entity_poly.pdbx_seq_one_letter_code
_entity_poly.pdbx_strand_id
1 'polypeptide(L)'
;MRKLSCILPLLFRLPRIWRPQLKKRVLYSEILDRWMVITTTLRALYLIDEAFGLDFYILKTHEIDLCSRLAMTLKREMLVALVQKSLYPDNPVQREKVYNKYKEFVIPLEEAEWVGLPMHEAVEKAKAIQAKQNEPAPLKDRYLIELISKLHIDAGNPPLLNELNSS
;
A
#
# COMPACT_ATOMS: atom_id res chain seq x y z
N MET A 1 -65.97 12.99 41.88
CA MET A 1 -64.80 13.73 41.35
C MET A 1 -63.51 13.09 41.87
N ARG A 2 -62.75 12.36 41.02
CA ARG A 2 -61.29 12.21 41.15
C ARG A 2 -60.71 12.14 39.74
N LYS A 3 -60.27 13.29 39.22
CA LYS A 3 -59.30 13.34 38.14
C LYS A 3 -58.03 12.69 38.68
N LEU A 4 -57.58 11.60 38.07
CA LEU A 4 -56.18 11.21 38.11
C LEU A 4 -55.74 11.00 36.66
N SER A 5 -55.49 12.15 36.04
CA SER A 5 -54.46 12.32 35.02
C SER A 5 -53.12 11.87 35.58
N CYS A 6 -52.42 10.97 34.88
CA CYS A 6 -50.97 10.74 34.87
C CYS A 6 -50.71 9.78 33.69
N ILE A 7 -50.77 10.24 32.44
CA ILE A 7 -49.58 10.62 31.65
C ILE A 7 -48.46 9.59 31.84
N LEU A 8 -48.42 8.56 30.97
CA LEU A 8 -47.23 7.72 30.82
C LEU A 8 -46.02 8.64 30.57
N PRO A 9 -44.89 8.44 31.27
CA PRO A 9 -43.69 9.18 30.94
C PRO A 9 -43.23 8.71 29.56
N LEU A 10 -43.22 9.64 28.61
CA LEU A 10 -42.53 9.48 27.34
C LEU A 10 -41.11 9.02 27.66
N LEU A 11 -40.73 7.81 27.23
CA LEU A 11 -39.36 7.31 27.31
C LEU A 11 -38.45 8.29 26.56
N PHE A 12 -37.76 9.16 27.30
CA PHE A 12 -36.78 10.07 26.73
C PHE A 12 -35.70 9.24 26.03
N ARG A 13 -35.47 9.47 24.73
CA ARG A 13 -34.43 8.79 23.96
C ARG A 13 -33.06 9.26 24.46
N LEU A 14 -32.36 8.39 25.18
CA LEU A 14 -30.98 8.64 25.60
C LEU A 14 -30.00 8.22 24.50
N PRO A 15 -29.00 9.03 24.15
CA PRO A 15 -27.96 8.63 23.22
C PRO A 15 -27.13 7.49 23.82
N ARG A 16 -26.95 6.40 23.06
CA ARG A 16 -26.12 5.25 23.46
C ARG A 16 -24.95 5.09 22.48
N ILE A 17 -23.74 5.08 23.01
CA ILE A 17 -22.52 4.80 22.23
C ILE A 17 -22.14 3.34 22.45
N TRP A 18 -22.08 2.57 21.38
CA TRP A 18 -21.64 1.18 21.40
C TRP A 18 -20.18 1.09 21.02
N ARG A 19 -19.37 0.47 21.88
CA ARG A 19 -17.93 0.29 21.65
C ARG A 19 -17.62 -1.20 21.47
N PRO A 20 -16.76 -1.57 20.51
CA PRO A 20 -16.34 -2.96 20.35
C PRO A 20 -15.40 -3.37 21.48
N GLN A 21 -15.33 -4.66 21.75
CA GLN A 21 -14.33 -5.23 22.66
C GLN A 21 -13.00 -5.43 21.92
N LEU A 22 -11.97 -4.73 22.37
CA LEU A 22 -10.62 -4.80 21.83
C LEU A 22 -9.74 -5.70 22.72
N LYS A 23 -8.93 -6.57 22.10
CA LYS A 23 -7.98 -7.46 22.80
C LYS A 23 -6.62 -7.37 22.12
N LYS A 24 -5.54 -7.29 22.91
CA LYS A 24 -4.17 -7.42 22.39
C LYS A 24 -3.86 -8.90 22.16
N ARG A 25 -3.39 -9.23 20.97
CA ARG A 25 -3.01 -10.59 20.57
C ARG A 25 -1.71 -10.55 19.79
N VAL A 26 -0.95 -11.64 19.88
CA VAL A 26 0.26 -11.82 19.09
C VAL A 26 -0.13 -12.63 17.84
N LEU A 27 0.19 -12.11 16.67
CA LEU A 27 -0.05 -12.76 15.38
C LEU A 27 1.27 -12.87 14.63
N TYR A 28 1.43 -13.95 13.90
CA TYR A 28 2.60 -14.20 13.06
C TYR A 28 2.24 -14.02 11.58
N SER A 29 3.16 -13.44 10.82
CA SER A 29 3.10 -13.37 9.36
C SER A 29 4.18 -14.27 8.78
N GLU A 30 3.79 -15.19 7.91
CA GLU A 30 4.70 -16.11 7.22
C GLU A 30 5.48 -15.40 6.12
N ILE A 31 4.84 -14.46 5.41
CA ILE A 31 5.47 -13.70 4.32
C ILE A 31 6.56 -12.77 4.86
N LEU A 32 6.30 -12.10 5.98
CA LEU A 32 7.23 -11.13 6.56
C LEU A 32 8.18 -11.74 7.61
N ASP A 33 7.99 -13.01 7.96
CA ASP A 33 8.72 -13.75 9.00
C ASP A 33 8.87 -12.97 10.33
N ARG A 34 7.75 -12.45 10.84
CA ARG A 34 7.76 -11.67 12.10
C ARG A 34 6.52 -11.85 12.95
N TRP A 35 6.72 -11.82 14.26
CA TRP A 35 5.65 -11.78 15.26
C TRP A 35 5.27 -10.32 15.56
N MET A 36 3.97 -10.03 15.58
CA MET A 36 3.45 -8.68 15.81
C MET A 36 2.39 -8.70 16.91
N VAL A 37 2.43 -7.72 17.81
CA VAL A 37 1.38 -7.52 18.80
C VAL A 37 0.35 -6.54 18.23
N ILE A 38 -0.83 -7.06 17.88
CA ILE A 38 -1.91 -6.28 17.25
C ILE A 38 -3.10 -6.20 18.20
N THR A 39 -3.77 -5.05 18.22
CA THR A 39 -5.04 -4.89 18.94
C THR A 39 -6.16 -5.28 17.99
N THR A 40 -6.84 -6.38 18.32
CA THR A 40 -7.79 -7.05 17.42
C THR A 40 -9.15 -7.20 18.11
N THR A 41 -10.22 -7.25 17.32
CA THR A 41 -11.56 -7.62 17.80
C THR A 41 -11.76 -9.14 17.72
N LEU A 42 -12.73 -9.68 18.45
CA LEU A 42 -13.09 -11.10 18.32
C LEU A 42 -13.52 -11.46 16.88
N ARG A 43 -14.28 -10.58 16.23
CA ARG A 43 -14.69 -10.77 14.83
C ARG A 43 -13.49 -10.91 13.89
N ALA A 44 -12.49 -10.03 14.02
CA ALA A 44 -11.32 -10.10 13.16
C ALA A 44 -10.51 -11.39 13.38
N LEU A 45 -10.45 -11.93 14.60
CA LEU A 45 -9.84 -13.25 14.84
C LEU A 45 -10.60 -14.36 14.12
N TYR A 46 -11.95 -14.37 14.21
CA TYR A 46 -12.75 -15.36 13.48
C TYR A 46 -12.55 -15.30 11.96
N LEU A 47 -12.45 -14.10 11.38
CA LEU A 47 -12.19 -13.94 9.95
C LEU A 47 -10.78 -14.40 9.55
N ILE A 48 -9.79 -14.22 10.43
CA ILE A 48 -8.44 -14.73 10.24
C ILE A 48 -8.45 -16.27 10.24
N ASP A 49 -9.20 -16.87 11.16
CA ASP A 49 -9.36 -18.33 11.25
C ASP A 49 -10.09 -18.88 10.02
N GLU A 50 -11.16 -18.20 9.55
CA GLU A 50 -11.90 -18.53 8.34
C GLU A 50 -11.03 -18.45 7.07
N ALA A 51 -10.13 -17.46 7.01
CA ALA A 51 -9.18 -17.31 5.91
C ALA A 51 -7.96 -18.25 6.01
N PHE A 52 -7.87 -19.08 7.05
CA PHE A 52 -6.75 -19.97 7.35
C PHE A 52 -5.39 -19.26 7.53
N GLY A 53 -5.39 -18.05 8.10
CA GLY A 53 -4.17 -17.33 8.44
C GLY A 53 -4.28 -15.81 8.27
N LEU A 54 -3.39 -15.09 8.96
CA LEU A 54 -3.35 -13.62 8.91
C LEU A 54 -3.06 -13.11 7.50
N ASP A 55 -2.06 -13.68 6.85
CA ASP A 55 -1.59 -13.23 5.54
C ASP A 55 -2.68 -13.43 4.47
N PHE A 56 -3.36 -14.59 4.47
CA PHE A 56 -4.51 -14.83 3.60
C PHE A 56 -5.66 -13.87 3.88
N TYR A 57 -5.97 -13.60 5.14
CA TYR A 57 -7.00 -12.63 5.50
C TYR A 57 -6.68 -11.25 4.92
N ILE A 58 -5.46 -10.75 5.09
CA ILE A 58 -5.05 -9.42 4.58
C ILE A 58 -5.03 -9.37 3.05
N LEU A 59 -4.56 -10.43 2.38
CA LEU A 59 -4.44 -10.46 0.92
C LEU A 59 -5.82 -10.63 0.23
N LYS A 60 -6.68 -11.52 0.74
CA LYS A 60 -8.01 -11.79 0.17
C LYS A 60 -9.02 -10.68 0.44
N THR A 61 -8.94 -10.01 1.60
CA THR A 61 -9.92 -8.97 1.94
C THR A 61 -9.74 -7.73 1.06
N HIS A 62 -10.87 -7.14 0.66
CA HIS A 62 -10.88 -5.89 -0.07
C HIS A 62 -10.45 -4.73 0.84
N GLU A 63 -9.84 -3.70 0.25
CA GLU A 63 -9.26 -2.56 0.98
C GLU A 63 -10.30 -1.81 1.81
N ILE A 64 -11.51 -1.64 1.26
CA ILE A 64 -12.64 -1.00 1.92
C ILE A 64 -13.05 -1.78 3.18
N ASP A 65 -13.01 -3.11 3.16
CA ASP A 65 -13.47 -3.93 4.28
C ASP A 65 -12.44 -4.02 5.41
N LEU A 66 -11.15 -3.89 5.06
CA LEU A 66 -10.06 -3.99 6.02
C LEU A 66 -10.03 -2.78 6.97
N CYS A 67 -10.46 -1.60 6.50
CA CYS A 67 -10.71 -0.40 7.30
C CYS A 67 -9.58 0.03 8.25
N SER A 68 -8.33 -0.38 7.99
CA SER A 68 -7.21 -0.17 8.91
C SER A 68 -5.95 0.20 8.16
N ARG A 69 -5.34 1.34 8.53
CA ARG A 69 -4.07 1.81 7.98
C ARG A 69 -2.97 0.78 8.16
N LEU A 70 -2.85 0.19 9.36
CA LEU A 70 -1.83 -0.83 9.65
C LEU A 70 -1.96 -2.04 8.72
N ALA A 71 -3.20 -2.48 8.48
CA ALA A 71 -3.43 -3.65 7.66
C ALA A 71 -3.17 -3.37 6.17
N MET A 72 -3.44 -2.14 5.70
CA MET A 72 -3.05 -1.67 4.37
C MET A 72 -1.53 -1.59 4.20
N THR A 73 -0.81 -1.08 5.20
CA THR A 73 0.66 -1.08 5.15
C THR A 73 1.23 -2.49 5.11
N LEU A 74 0.66 -3.43 5.88
CA LEU A 74 1.06 -4.84 5.83
C LEU A 74 0.75 -5.47 4.47
N LYS A 75 -0.42 -5.21 3.89
CA LYS A 75 -0.80 -5.70 2.56
C LYS A 75 0.21 -5.28 1.51
N ARG A 76 0.58 -3.99 1.49
CA ARG A 76 1.62 -3.46 0.60
C ARG A 76 2.97 -4.13 0.82
N GLU A 77 3.43 -4.24 2.07
CA GLU A 77 4.71 -4.89 2.41
C GLU A 77 4.75 -6.36 1.94
N MET A 78 3.65 -7.11 2.14
CA MET A 78 3.53 -8.49 1.69
C MET A 78 3.59 -8.61 0.17
N LEU A 79 2.84 -7.76 -0.56
CA LEU A 79 2.84 -7.76 -2.03
C LEU A 79 4.23 -7.44 -2.58
N VAL A 80 4.91 -6.43 -2.05
CA VAL A 80 6.28 -6.08 -2.45
C VAL A 80 7.26 -7.23 -2.16
N ALA A 81 7.16 -7.87 -1.00
CA ALA A 81 8.02 -8.99 -0.62
C ALA A 81 7.82 -10.22 -1.54
N LEU A 82 6.57 -10.50 -1.94
CA LEU A 82 6.25 -11.57 -2.89
C LEU A 82 6.88 -11.32 -4.27
N VAL A 83 6.84 -10.08 -4.75
CA VAL A 83 7.41 -9.70 -6.05
C VAL A 83 8.93 -9.78 -6.05
N GLN A 84 9.56 -9.21 -5.01
CA GLN A 84 11.01 -9.20 -4.88
C GLN A 84 11.59 -10.57 -4.51
N LYS A 85 10.75 -11.53 -4.09
CA LYS A 85 11.16 -12.83 -3.52
C LYS A 85 12.19 -12.69 -2.39
N SER A 86 12.05 -11.62 -1.60
CA SER A 86 12.92 -11.29 -0.47
C SER A 86 12.62 -12.11 0.79
N LEU A 87 11.72 -13.09 0.70
CA LEU A 87 11.30 -13.98 1.78
C LEU A 87 12.44 -14.92 2.19
N TYR A 88 12.72 -15.08 3.49
CA TYR A 88 13.70 -16.04 4.03
C TYR A 88 15.04 -16.06 3.27
N PRO A 89 15.93 -15.06 3.47
CA PRO A 89 17.22 -15.00 2.78
C PRO A 89 18.07 -16.27 2.99
N ASP A 90 18.02 -16.85 4.18
CA ASP A 90 18.87 -17.97 4.60
C ASP A 90 18.36 -19.35 4.13
N ASN A 91 17.05 -19.49 3.90
CA ASN A 91 16.40 -20.79 3.67
C ASN A 91 15.63 -20.82 2.33
N PRO A 92 16.26 -21.25 1.22
CA PRO A 92 15.62 -21.24 -0.10
C PRO A 92 14.43 -22.22 -0.20
N VAL A 93 14.51 -23.36 0.48
CA VAL A 93 13.42 -24.36 0.51
C VAL A 93 12.14 -23.78 1.12
N GLN A 94 12.27 -23.01 2.20
CA GLN A 94 11.12 -22.37 2.85
C GLN A 94 10.58 -21.23 2.00
N ARG A 95 11.46 -20.42 1.39
CA ARG A 95 11.10 -19.36 0.45
C ARG A 95 10.19 -19.88 -0.67
N GLU A 96 10.58 -20.97 -1.33
CA GLU A 96 9.79 -21.54 -2.42
C GLU A 96 8.43 -22.08 -1.93
N LYS A 97 8.39 -22.73 -0.77
CA LYS A 97 7.13 -23.22 -0.17
C LYS A 97 6.15 -22.08 0.10
N VAL A 98 6.62 -21.02 0.75
CA VAL A 98 5.80 -19.84 1.08
C VAL A 98 5.38 -19.11 -0.21
N TYR A 99 6.30 -18.92 -1.14
CA TYR A 99 6.00 -18.29 -2.43
C TYR A 99 4.92 -19.06 -3.20
N ASN A 100 5.03 -20.39 -3.27
CA ASN A 100 4.04 -21.24 -3.94
C ASN A 100 2.67 -21.16 -3.27
N LYS A 101 2.61 -20.99 -1.93
CA LYS A 101 1.37 -20.84 -1.17
C LYS A 101 0.62 -19.54 -1.50
N TYR A 102 1.32 -18.44 -1.74
CA TYR A 102 0.74 -17.10 -1.98
C TYR A 102 0.85 -16.62 -3.43
N LYS A 103 1.18 -17.52 -4.37
CA LYS A 103 1.43 -17.20 -5.78
C LYS A 103 0.27 -16.49 -6.48
N GLU A 104 -0.96 -16.75 -6.05
CA GLU A 104 -2.18 -16.16 -6.62
C GLU A 104 -2.25 -14.64 -6.44
N PHE A 105 -1.56 -14.08 -5.44
CA PHE A 105 -1.63 -12.66 -5.10
C PHE A 105 -0.46 -11.84 -5.67
N VAL A 106 0.33 -12.40 -6.59
CA VAL A 106 1.46 -11.68 -7.19
C VAL A 106 0.94 -10.64 -8.20
N ILE A 107 1.28 -9.38 -7.94
CA ILE A 107 0.94 -8.19 -8.73
C ILE A 107 2.28 -7.56 -9.16
N PRO A 108 2.41 -6.86 -10.31
CA PRO A 108 3.66 -6.17 -10.66
C PRO A 108 4.13 -5.18 -9.58
N LEU A 109 5.45 -5.00 -9.47
CA LEU A 109 6.06 -4.13 -8.46
C LEU A 109 5.50 -2.70 -8.51
N GLU A 110 5.36 -2.18 -9.74
CA GLU A 110 4.88 -0.83 -9.99
C GLU A 110 3.47 -0.59 -9.47
N GLU A 111 2.59 -1.60 -9.43
CA GLU A 111 1.25 -1.47 -8.86
C GLU A 111 1.27 -1.74 -7.35
N ALA A 112 1.99 -2.78 -6.93
CA ALA A 112 2.08 -3.22 -5.54
C ALA A 112 2.54 -2.09 -4.60
N GLU A 113 3.49 -1.26 -5.02
CA GLU A 113 3.99 -0.17 -4.17
C GLU A 113 2.97 0.96 -3.94
N TRP A 114 1.90 1.06 -4.72
CA TRP A 114 0.86 2.10 -4.57
C TRP A 114 -0.35 1.62 -3.78
N VAL A 115 -0.49 0.31 -3.57
CA VAL A 115 -1.57 -0.29 -2.80
C VAL A 115 -1.60 0.27 -1.37
N GLY A 116 -2.77 0.72 -0.92
CA GLY A 116 -3.01 1.12 0.47
C GLY A 116 -2.32 2.42 0.92
N LEU A 117 -1.71 3.19 0.01
CA LEU A 117 -1.17 4.51 0.34
C LEU A 117 -2.30 5.53 0.60
N PRO A 118 -2.26 6.29 1.71
CA PRO A 118 -3.14 7.43 1.85
C PRO A 118 -2.73 8.54 0.87
N MET A 119 -3.70 9.39 0.51
CA MET A 119 -3.51 10.45 -0.51
C MET A 119 -2.27 11.32 -0.29
N HIS A 120 -1.98 11.72 0.95
CA HIS A 120 -0.82 12.57 1.24
C HIS A 120 0.51 11.85 0.98
N GLU A 121 0.67 10.60 1.44
CA GLU A 121 1.87 9.78 1.18
C GLU A 121 2.00 9.48 -0.33
N ALA A 122 0.88 9.25 -1.03
CA ALA A 122 0.87 9.05 -2.48
C ALA A 122 1.37 10.30 -3.23
N VAL A 123 0.92 11.49 -2.81
CA VAL A 123 1.37 12.77 -3.38
C VAL A 123 2.87 12.99 -3.12
N GLU A 124 3.34 12.70 -1.90
CA GLU A 124 4.76 12.79 -1.56
C GLU A 124 5.61 11.84 -2.39
N LYS A 125 5.16 10.59 -2.55
CA LYS A 125 5.83 9.59 -3.39
C LYS A 125 5.87 10.05 -4.85
N ALA A 126 4.75 10.55 -5.39
CA ALA A 126 4.68 11.06 -6.76
C ALA A 126 5.65 12.23 -6.97
N LYS A 127 5.71 13.19 -6.03
CA LYS A 127 6.67 14.31 -6.07
C LYS A 127 8.11 13.82 -6.04
N ALA A 128 8.42 12.82 -5.21
CA ALA A 128 9.77 12.25 -5.15
C ALA A 128 10.17 11.57 -6.47
N ILE A 129 9.25 10.85 -7.12
CA ILE A 129 9.48 10.25 -8.44
C ILE A 129 9.70 11.34 -9.49
N GLN A 130 8.85 12.37 -9.50
CA GLN A 130 8.98 13.52 -10.42
C GLN A 130 10.29 14.28 -10.21
N ALA A 131 10.74 14.46 -8.97
CA ALA A 131 11.98 15.13 -8.66
C ALA A 131 13.21 14.34 -9.14
N LYS A 132 13.17 13.00 -9.05
CA LYS A 132 14.22 12.12 -9.59
C LYS A 132 14.24 12.11 -11.11
N GLN A 133 13.06 12.11 -11.75
CA GLN A 133 12.94 12.16 -13.21
C GLN A 133 13.34 13.53 -13.78
N ASN A 134 13.03 14.61 -13.06
CA ASN A 134 13.29 15.98 -13.47
C ASN A 134 14.37 16.62 -12.60
N GLU A 135 15.54 15.99 -12.52
CA GLU A 135 16.68 16.62 -11.87
C GLU A 135 17.04 17.91 -12.64
N PRO A 136 17.18 19.07 -11.95
CA PRO A 136 17.38 20.34 -12.63
C PRO A 136 18.75 20.38 -13.30
N ALA A 137 18.80 20.05 -14.60
CA ALA A 137 19.97 20.22 -15.43
C ALA A 137 20.23 21.72 -15.67
N PRO A 138 21.49 22.19 -15.64
CA PRO A 138 21.81 23.57 -15.91
C PRO A 138 21.44 23.95 -17.34
N LEU A 139 20.86 25.14 -17.52
CA LEU A 139 20.38 25.61 -18.84
C LEU A 139 21.49 25.73 -19.88
N LYS A 140 22.73 25.97 -19.45
CA LYS A 140 23.90 26.04 -20.33
C LYS A 140 24.03 24.78 -21.19
N ASP A 141 23.84 23.60 -20.58
CA ASP A 141 24.01 22.33 -21.28
C ASP A 141 22.90 22.12 -22.31
N ARG A 142 21.66 22.52 -21.97
CA ARG A 142 20.54 22.53 -22.92
C ARG A 142 20.81 23.45 -24.12
N TYR A 143 21.24 24.69 -23.87
CA TYR A 143 21.56 25.64 -24.95
C TYR A 143 22.76 25.21 -25.78
N LEU A 144 23.74 24.53 -25.19
CA LEU A 144 24.87 23.95 -25.92
C LEU A 144 24.39 22.90 -26.90
N ILE A 145 23.54 21.96 -26.46
CA ILE A 145 22.95 20.92 -27.33
C ILE A 145 22.15 21.58 -28.46
N GLU A 146 21.33 22.58 -28.15
CA GLU A 146 20.59 23.36 -29.16
C GLU A 146 21.52 24.04 -30.16
N LEU A 147 22.60 24.67 -29.71
CA LEU A 147 23.56 25.35 -30.58
C LEU A 147 24.27 24.34 -31.51
N ILE A 148 24.76 23.22 -30.97
CA ILE A 148 25.39 22.16 -31.78
C ILE A 148 24.42 21.65 -32.85
N SER A 149 23.14 21.43 -32.48
CA SER A 149 22.13 20.98 -33.43
C SER A 149 21.93 21.97 -34.58
N LYS A 150 21.91 23.28 -34.29
CA LYS A 150 21.81 24.34 -35.32
C LYS A 150 23.03 24.36 -36.24
N LEU A 151 24.24 24.34 -35.67
CA LEU A 151 25.48 24.31 -36.44
C LEU A 151 25.58 23.08 -37.34
N HIS A 152 25.07 21.93 -36.89
CA HIS A 152 25.04 20.70 -37.69
C HIS A 152 24.12 20.82 -38.91
N ILE A 153 22.95 21.43 -38.73
CA ILE A 153 21.99 21.71 -39.81
C ILE A 153 22.58 22.71 -40.81
N ASP A 154 23.20 23.79 -40.32
CA ASP A 154 23.83 24.82 -41.17
C ASP A 154 24.97 24.25 -42.02
N ALA A 155 25.65 23.20 -41.55
CA ALA A 155 26.68 22.48 -42.29
C ALA A 155 26.14 21.57 -43.41
N GLY A 156 24.80 21.46 -43.58
CA GLY A 156 24.15 20.64 -44.60
C GLY A 156 24.07 19.14 -44.25
N ASN A 157 24.41 18.76 -43.02
CA ASN A 157 24.31 17.39 -42.53
C ASN A 157 22.87 17.10 -42.06
N PRO A 158 22.38 15.84 -42.17
CA PRO A 158 21.07 15.48 -41.66
C PRO A 158 20.99 15.70 -40.15
N PRO A 159 19.82 16.11 -39.60
CA PRO A 159 19.69 16.37 -38.17
C PRO A 159 20.08 15.14 -37.35
N LEU A 160 20.91 15.34 -36.32
CA LEU A 160 21.24 14.29 -35.36
C LEU A 160 19.95 13.87 -34.65
N LEU A 161 19.34 12.78 -35.10
CA LEU A 161 18.16 12.21 -34.46
C LEU A 161 18.54 11.72 -33.06
N ASN A 162 18.25 12.53 -32.04
CA ASN A 162 17.96 12.17 -30.65
C ASN A 162 18.77 11.00 -30.00
N GLU A 163 20.03 10.76 -30.36
CA GLU A 163 20.86 9.73 -29.68
C GLU A 163 21.34 10.18 -28.29
N LEU A 164 21.05 11.41 -27.87
CA LEU A 164 21.52 11.96 -26.58
C LEU A 164 20.46 11.96 -25.46
N ASN A 165 19.24 11.47 -25.72
CA ASN A 165 18.19 11.37 -24.69
C ASN A 165 18.08 9.97 -24.05
N SER A 166 19.07 9.08 -24.23
CA SER A 166 19.06 7.71 -23.70
C SER A 166 20.08 7.45 -22.58
N SER A 167 20.33 8.43 -21.71
CA SER A 167 21.07 8.24 -20.46
C SER A 167 20.50 9.09 -19.34
#